data_AF-A0A0G0SLX4-F1
#
_entry.id   AF-A0A0G0SLX4-F1
#
_cell.length_a   1.000
_cell.length_b   1.000
_cell.length_c   1.000
_cell.angle_alpha   90.00
_cell.angle_beta   90.00
_cell.angle_gamma   90.00
#
_symmetry.space_group_name_H-M   'P 1'
#
loop_
_entity.id
_entity.type
_entity.pdbx_description
1 polymer ?
#
loop_
_entity_poly.entity_id
_entity_poly.type
_entity_poly.pdbx_seq_one_letter_code
_entity_poly.pdbx_strand_id
1 'polypeptide(L)'
;MARYWVGGSGTWDASDTTHWSASSGGAGGASVPTSSDDAIFDANSGTTTCTLSGVIQCANFDASATSLLIFTGTTNTFSVYGNFTLKSGMTWSHSGTIKLAATTTGKTFTTAAVSLSAIVTFGTGGAGGGWTLQDAITCTKSITLANGTLDTNNQNITCTTGGTGFFGFSSTAGNTRVLTLGSSTITCNYLVFNEIYRATLTFNYNTSTIDVVTPATTANVGGMTFYNLKLRIGGTNFGSDVAISGNPTITNDLTITGYDTQYRLLVRSDVLGTQRTITANNIVSLTNTDFRDIIGAGAATWTGTSIGDHGGNSGITTTTPVTRYWVGQGGSWADNTWATTSGGAAGASMPIAQDTAIFDANSFNAAGQTITVNVVGVAGILDFTNVTNNPAITWFF
;
A
#
# COMPACT_ATOMS: atom_id res chain seq x y z
N MET A 1 28.53 -22.84 -10.29
CA MET A 1 29.72 -22.26 -10.97
C MET A 1 29.38 -20.84 -11.41
N ALA A 2 30.29 -20.06 -11.98
CA ALA A 2 29.93 -18.74 -12.53
C ALA A 2 29.56 -18.83 -14.03
N ARG A 3 28.63 -17.97 -14.44
CA ARG A 3 28.24 -17.72 -15.82
C ARG A 3 28.23 -16.21 -16.04
N TYR A 4 28.99 -15.77 -17.03
CA TYR A 4 29.19 -14.35 -17.32
C TYR A 4 28.40 -13.95 -18.55
N TRP A 5 27.60 -12.90 -18.45
CA TRP A 5 26.92 -12.34 -19.60
C TRP A 5 27.93 -11.68 -20.54
N VAL A 6 27.85 -11.98 -21.84
CA VAL A 6 28.73 -11.47 -22.91
C VAL A 6 27.91 -11.13 -24.15
N GLY A 7 28.51 -10.43 -25.13
CA GLY A 7 27.85 -10.12 -26.41
C GLY A 7 26.97 -8.86 -26.41
N GLY A 8 26.80 -8.20 -25.27
CA GLY A 8 26.07 -6.93 -25.18
C GLY A 8 24.56 -7.11 -25.11
N SER A 9 23.83 -6.41 -25.98
CA SER A 9 22.38 -6.50 -25.98
C SER A 9 21.90 -7.89 -26.36
N GLY A 10 21.01 -8.47 -25.57
CA GLY A 10 20.48 -9.80 -25.85
C GLY A 10 19.32 -10.18 -24.94
N THR A 11 18.87 -11.43 -25.10
CA THR A 11 17.75 -11.99 -24.34
C THR A 11 18.26 -13.11 -23.45
N TRP A 12 18.14 -12.95 -22.12
CA TRP A 12 18.31 -14.08 -21.22
C TRP A 12 17.01 -14.89 -21.19
N ASP A 13 17.01 -16.04 -21.85
CA ASP A 13 15.97 -17.06 -21.73
C ASP A 13 16.51 -18.41 -21.23
N ALA A 14 15.66 -19.44 -21.18
CA ALA A 14 16.02 -20.76 -20.68
C ALA A 14 16.94 -21.58 -21.60
N SER A 15 17.24 -21.09 -22.81
CA SER A 15 17.96 -21.82 -23.86
C SER A 15 19.10 -21.05 -24.53
N ASP A 16 19.14 -19.73 -24.39
CA ASP A 16 20.17 -18.91 -25.04
C ASP A 16 21.56 -19.18 -24.47
N THR A 17 22.41 -19.84 -25.24
CA THR A 17 23.82 -20.08 -24.88
C THR A 17 24.76 -19.04 -25.47
N THR A 18 24.28 -18.18 -26.37
CA THR A 18 25.12 -17.25 -27.13
C THR A 18 25.64 -16.09 -26.29
N HIS A 19 24.90 -15.68 -25.26
CA HIS A 19 25.27 -14.58 -24.36
C HIS A 19 25.87 -15.03 -23.03
N TRP A 20 26.19 -16.32 -22.86
CA TRP A 20 26.85 -16.83 -21.63
C TRP A 20 28.25 -17.35 -21.90
N SER A 21 29.18 -16.98 -21.01
CA SER A 21 30.55 -17.48 -20.99
C SER A 21 30.92 -18.10 -19.64
N ALA A 22 31.92 -18.99 -19.64
CA ALA A 22 32.48 -19.59 -18.43
C ALA A 22 33.49 -18.66 -17.71
N SER A 23 33.86 -17.54 -18.35
CA SER A 23 34.79 -16.53 -17.80
C SER A 23 34.39 -15.13 -18.25
N SER A 24 34.72 -14.11 -17.46
CA SER A 24 34.51 -12.70 -17.81
C SER A 24 35.14 -12.35 -19.16
N GLY A 25 34.36 -11.73 -20.06
CA GLY A 25 34.80 -11.33 -21.41
C GLY A 25 35.17 -12.47 -22.36
N GLY A 26 34.89 -13.72 -21.99
CA GLY A 26 35.16 -14.89 -22.84
C GLY A 26 34.19 -15.01 -24.02
N ALA A 27 34.42 -15.99 -24.89
CA ALA A 27 33.49 -16.31 -25.96
C ALA A 27 32.15 -16.82 -25.39
N GLY A 28 31.06 -16.50 -26.08
CA GLY A 28 29.74 -17.07 -25.82
C GLY A 28 29.68 -18.57 -26.16
N GLY A 29 28.69 -19.27 -25.64
CA GLY A 29 28.46 -20.71 -25.85
C GLY A 29 28.42 -21.55 -24.57
N ALA A 30 28.54 -20.92 -23.39
CA ALA A 30 28.31 -21.62 -22.13
C ALA A 30 26.81 -21.87 -21.90
N SER A 31 26.49 -22.81 -21.02
CA SER A 31 25.11 -23.07 -20.62
C SER A 31 24.48 -21.86 -19.92
N VAL A 32 23.17 -21.69 -20.09
CA VAL A 32 22.36 -20.75 -19.29
C VAL A 32 22.55 -21.06 -17.79
N PRO A 33 22.60 -20.04 -16.90
CA PRO A 33 22.68 -20.26 -15.47
C PRO A 33 21.52 -21.11 -14.95
N THR A 34 21.84 -22.00 -14.01
CA THR A 34 20.86 -22.79 -13.26
C THR A 34 20.79 -22.29 -11.81
N SER A 35 19.92 -22.88 -10.97
CA SER A 35 19.85 -22.55 -9.54
C SER A 35 21.15 -22.80 -8.76
N SER A 36 22.13 -23.50 -9.34
CA SER A 36 23.47 -23.72 -8.78
C SER A 36 24.58 -22.85 -9.38
N ASP A 37 24.24 -21.96 -10.32
CA ASP A 37 25.19 -21.12 -11.02
C ASP A 37 24.96 -19.64 -10.75
N ASP A 38 26.04 -18.90 -10.48
CA ASP A 38 26.02 -17.46 -10.34
C ASP A 38 25.89 -16.83 -11.72
N ALA A 39 24.91 -15.95 -11.89
CA ALA A 39 24.74 -15.12 -13.06
C ALA A 39 25.43 -13.78 -12.81
N ILE A 40 26.53 -13.54 -13.53
CA ILE A 40 27.41 -12.39 -13.34
C ILE A 40 27.31 -11.47 -14.56
N PHE A 41 26.99 -10.22 -14.29
CA PHE A 41 27.03 -9.12 -15.24
C PHE A 41 28.09 -8.12 -14.78
N ASP A 42 29.16 -8.02 -15.57
CA ASP A 42 30.34 -7.23 -15.24
C ASP A 42 30.67 -6.21 -16.35
N ALA A 43 31.84 -5.58 -16.27
CA ALA A 43 32.25 -4.55 -17.23
C ALA A 43 32.28 -5.06 -18.68
N ASN A 44 32.43 -6.37 -18.89
CA ASN A 44 32.50 -7.03 -20.21
C ASN A 44 31.14 -7.52 -20.72
N SER A 45 30.05 -7.26 -19.99
CA SER A 45 28.69 -7.64 -20.39
C SER A 45 28.08 -6.74 -21.48
N GLY A 46 28.72 -5.63 -21.80
CA GLY A 46 28.28 -4.65 -22.81
C GLY A 46 27.32 -3.58 -22.24
N THR A 47 26.88 -2.64 -23.08
CA THR A 47 26.49 -1.29 -22.58
C THR A 47 25.00 -0.93 -22.65
N THR A 48 24.11 -1.81 -23.13
CA THR A 48 22.73 -1.41 -23.44
C THR A 48 21.69 -2.22 -22.66
N THR A 49 21.14 -3.31 -23.21
CA THR A 49 19.94 -3.95 -22.65
C THR A 49 20.06 -5.47 -22.53
N CYS A 50 19.72 -6.02 -21.36
CA CYS A 50 19.38 -7.43 -21.22
C CYS A 50 17.85 -7.57 -21.10
N THR A 51 17.25 -8.36 -22.00
CA THR A 51 15.82 -8.71 -21.95
C THR A 51 15.67 -10.03 -21.20
N LEU A 52 15.05 -10.02 -20.03
CA LEU A 52 14.72 -11.23 -19.29
C LEU A 52 13.48 -11.87 -19.92
N SER A 53 13.54 -13.16 -20.27
CA SER A 53 12.47 -13.91 -20.95
C SER A 53 12.33 -15.34 -20.43
N GLY A 54 11.11 -15.88 -20.40
CA GLY A 54 10.83 -17.23 -19.91
C GLY A 54 10.97 -17.41 -18.40
N VAL A 55 11.25 -18.64 -17.96
CA VAL A 55 11.55 -18.96 -16.56
C VAL A 55 13.06 -19.10 -16.43
N ILE A 56 13.70 -18.10 -15.84
CA ILE A 56 15.15 -18.04 -15.66
C ILE A 56 15.51 -18.09 -14.18
N GLN A 57 16.71 -18.59 -13.89
CA GLN A 57 17.15 -18.78 -12.51
C GLN A 57 18.66 -18.69 -12.36
N CYS A 58 19.11 -18.33 -11.15
CA CYS A 58 20.52 -18.39 -10.77
C CYS A 58 20.68 -18.66 -9.27
N ALA A 59 21.87 -19.10 -8.87
CA ALA A 59 22.30 -19.12 -7.47
C ALA A 59 22.39 -17.69 -6.96
N ASN A 60 23.44 -16.94 -7.32
CA ASN A 60 23.52 -15.50 -7.08
C ASN A 60 23.25 -14.72 -8.38
N PHE A 61 22.60 -13.57 -8.25
CA PHE A 61 22.52 -12.57 -9.32
C PHE A 61 23.41 -11.39 -8.95
N ASP A 62 24.49 -11.20 -9.70
CA ASP A 62 25.42 -10.11 -9.49
C ASP A 62 25.53 -9.24 -10.74
N ALA A 63 24.90 -8.06 -10.68
CA ALA A 63 25.04 -7.00 -11.67
C ALA A 63 25.75 -5.76 -11.08
N SER A 64 26.53 -5.92 -10.00
CA SER A 64 27.21 -4.83 -9.30
C SER A 64 28.28 -4.14 -10.13
N ALA A 65 28.93 -4.89 -11.03
CA ALA A 65 30.02 -4.40 -11.88
C ALA A 65 29.59 -4.16 -13.34
N THR A 66 28.30 -4.32 -13.67
CA THR A 66 27.84 -4.29 -15.07
C THR A 66 28.04 -2.94 -15.74
N SER A 67 28.29 -2.99 -17.06
CA SER A 67 28.20 -1.83 -17.95
C SER A 67 26.84 -1.69 -18.63
N LEU A 68 25.92 -2.67 -18.46
CA LEU A 68 24.56 -2.60 -19.00
C LEU A 68 23.76 -1.50 -18.29
N LEU A 69 22.83 -0.89 -19.03
CA LEU A 69 21.98 0.18 -18.55
C LEU A 69 20.57 -0.28 -18.20
N ILE A 70 20.07 -1.35 -18.85
CA ILE A 70 18.66 -1.72 -18.79
C ILE A 70 18.47 -3.23 -18.62
N PHE A 71 17.66 -3.62 -17.63
CA PHE A 71 17.03 -4.95 -17.53
C PHE A 71 15.53 -4.82 -17.79
N THR A 72 15.01 -5.52 -18.80
CA THR A 72 13.60 -5.40 -19.26
C THR A 72 12.90 -6.76 -19.41
N GLY A 73 11.59 -6.76 -19.71
CA GLY A 73 10.74 -7.94 -19.94
C GLY A 73 9.39 -7.84 -19.23
N THR A 74 8.32 -8.43 -19.76
CA THR A 74 6.96 -8.11 -19.29
C THR A 74 6.25 -9.21 -18.48
N THR A 75 6.63 -10.50 -18.62
CA THR A 75 5.83 -11.61 -18.06
C THR A 75 6.65 -12.84 -17.64
N ASN A 76 7.76 -12.62 -16.93
CA ASN A 76 8.71 -13.70 -16.60
C ASN A 76 8.84 -13.93 -15.09
N THR A 77 9.23 -15.15 -14.71
CA THR A 77 9.65 -15.44 -13.33
C THR A 77 11.15 -15.56 -13.32
N PHE A 78 11.81 -14.64 -12.63
CA PHE A 78 13.24 -14.68 -12.38
C PHE A 78 13.52 -15.17 -10.96
N SER A 79 14.03 -16.39 -10.83
CA SER A 79 14.28 -17.01 -9.53
C SER A 79 15.74 -16.86 -9.09
N VAL A 80 15.99 -16.33 -7.90
CA VAL A 80 17.32 -16.18 -7.34
C VAL A 80 17.40 -16.96 -6.02
N TYR A 81 18.30 -17.94 -5.95
CA TYR A 81 18.43 -18.85 -4.80
C TYR A 81 19.45 -18.37 -3.75
N GLY A 82 20.04 -17.20 -3.99
CA GLY A 82 21.11 -16.62 -3.21
C GLY A 82 20.97 -15.10 -3.08
N ASN A 83 22.09 -14.40 -3.26
CA ASN A 83 22.18 -12.95 -3.19
C ASN A 83 21.69 -12.30 -4.48
N PHE A 84 21.08 -11.14 -4.36
CA PHE A 84 20.69 -10.28 -5.47
C PHE A 84 21.37 -8.92 -5.32
N THR A 85 22.18 -8.52 -6.30
CA THR A 85 22.94 -7.27 -6.26
C THR A 85 22.85 -6.52 -7.57
N LEU A 86 22.41 -5.27 -7.50
CA LEU A 86 22.41 -4.31 -8.60
C LEU A 86 23.49 -3.23 -8.43
N LYS A 87 23.71 -2.50 -9.52
CA LYS A 87 24.52 -1.28 -9.57
C LYS A 87 23.62 -0.05 -9.68
N SER A 88 24.03 1.05 -9.04
CA SER A 88 23.34 2.33 -9.14
C SER A 88 23.37 2.89 -10.57
N GLY A 89 22.34 3.66 -10.92
CA GLY A 89 22.20 4.32 -12.22
C GLY A 89 21.63 3.42 -13.33
N MET A 90 21.28 2.17 -13.03
CA MET A 90 20.60 1.29 -13.99
C MET A 90 19.09 1.50 -14.00
N THR A 91 18.44 1.07 -15.08
CA THR A 91 16.99 0.99 -15.21
C THR A 91 16.52 -0.46 -15.11
N TRP A 92 15.62 -0.74 -14.16
CA TRP A 92 14.92 -2.02 -14.07
C TRP A 92 13.45 -1.85 -14.50
N SER A 93 13.18 -2.14 -15.78
CA SER A 93 11.84 -2.10 -16.36
C SER A 93 11.21 -3.49 -16.50
N HIS A 94 11.93 -4.56 -16.13
CA HIS A 94 11.34 -5.90 -16.06
C HIS A 94 10.17 -5.90 -15.07
N SER A 95 9.00 -6.33 -15.56
CA SER A 95 7.74 -6.20 -14.84
C SER A 95 7.10 -7.52 -14.42
N GLY A 96 7.81 -8.64 -14.60
CA GLY A 96 7.45 -9.92 -14.03
C GLY A 96 7.76 -10.03 -12.53
N THR A 97 7.99 -11.25 -12.07
CA THR A 97 8.28 -11.56 -10.67
C THR A 97 9.77 -11.82 -10.47
N ILE A 98 10.39 -11.14 -9.51
CA ILE A 98 11.67 -11.53 -8.92
C ILE A 98 11.35 -12.40 -7.70
N LYS A 99 11.70 -13.68 -7.80
CA LYS A 99 11.37 -14.71 -6.81
C LYS A 99 12.63 -15.11 -6.06
N LEU A 100 12.72 -14.77 -4.78
CA LEU A 100 13.85 -15.16 -3.95
C LEU A 100 13.54 -16.50 -3.28
N ALA A 101 14.28 -17.54 -3.66
CA ALA A 101 13.92 -18.94 -3.45
C ALA A 101 14.96 -19.75 -2.66
N ALA A 102 15.88 -19.07 -1.96
CA ALA A 102 16.87 -19.71 -1.10
C ALA A 102 16.21 -20.59 -0.03
N THR A 103 16.86 -21.70 0.30
CA THR A 103 16.51 -22.57 1.44
C THR A 103 17.34 -22.27 2.69
N THR A 104 18.40 -21.46 2.55
CA THR A 104 19.33 -21.11 3.63
C THR A 104 19.22 -19.62 3.97
N THR A 105 19.59 -19.27 5.20
CA THR A 105 19.66 -17.88 5.66
C THR A 105 20.96 -17.21 5.22
N GLY A 106 21.15 -15.94 5.59
CA GLY A 106 22.37 -15.17 5.31
C GLY A 106 22.49 -14.67 3.87
N LYS A 107 21.36 -14.51 3.18
CA LYS A 107 21.33 -13.92 1.83
C LYS A 107 21.14 -12.41 1.91
N THR A 108 21.61 -11.71 0.90
CA THR A 108 21.49 -10.25 0.81
C THR A 108 20.66 -9.84 -0.39
N PHE A 109 19.97 -8.71 -0.26
CA PHE A 109 19.25 -8.07 -1.35
C PHE A 109 19.66 -6.59 -1.42
N THR A 110 20.28 -6.20 -2.54
CA THR A 110 20.88 -4.88 -2.76
C THR A 110 20.38 -4.33 -4.10
N THR A 111 19.66 -3.22 -4.06
CA THR A 111 19.10 -2.58 -5.27
C THR A 111 19.93 -1.42 -5.77
N ALA A 112 20.85 -0.90 -4.96
CA ALA A 112 21.68 0.27 -5.22
C ALA A 112 20.84 1.47 -5.71
N ALA A 113 19.70 1.71 -5.05
CA ALA A 113 18.71 2.74 -5.38
C ALA A 113 18.00 2.58 -6.74
N VAL A 114 18.13 1.42 -7.41
CA VAL A 114 17.37 1.11 -8.63
C VAL A 114 15.92 0.77 -8.24
N SER A 115 14.97 1.52 -8.80
CA SER A 115 13.54 1.23 -8.65
C SER A 115 13.16 0.00 -9.49
N LEU A 116 12.56 -1.00 -8.85
CA LEU A 116 12.17 -2.24 -9.48
C LEU A 116 10.74 -2.15 -10.01
N SER A 117 10.57 -2.26 -11.33
CA SER A 117 9.25 -2.37 -11.96
C SER A 117 8.56 -3.73 -11.76
N ALA A 118 8.95 -4.52 -10.76
CA ALA A 118 8.63 -5.94 -10.60
C ALA A 118 7.84 -6.24 -9.32
N ILE A 119 7.20 -7.41 -9.28
CA ILE A 119 6.78 -8.02 -8.02
C ILE A 119 7.99 -8.69 -7.39
N VAL A 120 8.30 -8.40 -6.13
CA VAL A 120 9.39 -9.07 -5.40
C VAL A 120 8.80 -10.01 -4.36
N THR A 121 9.14 -11.29 -4.44
CA THR A 121 8.65 -12.31 -3.50
C THR A 121 9.80 -12.95 -2.72
N PHE A 122 9.81 -12.78 -1.40
CA PHE A 122 10.73 -13.42 -0.47
C PHE A 122 10.15 -14.76 0.01
N GLY A 123 10.87 -15.84 -0.28
CA GLY A 123 10.54 -17.21 0.11
C GLY A 123 9.33 -17.77 -0.66
N THR A 124 9.41 -19.02 -1.12
CA THR A 124 8.29 -19.70 -1.83
C THR A 124 8.41 -21.22 -1.71
N GLY A 125 7.28 -21.94 -1.80
CA GLY A 125 7.26 -23.40 -2.03
C GLY A 125 8.05 -24.23 -1.02
N GLY A 126 7.68 -24.19 0.27
CA GLY A 126 8.30 -25.02 1.32
C GLY A 126 9.73 -24.62 1.74
N ALA A 127 10.43 -23.81 0.93
CA ALA A 127 11.74 -23.25 1.23
C ALA A 127 11.62 -21.90 1.97
N GLY A 128 12.28 -21.78 3.13
CA GLY A 128 12.18 -20.63 4.04
C GLY A 128 13.52 -19.95 4.33
N GLY A 129 14.32 -19.67 3.29
CA GLY A 129 15.58 -18.93 3.42
C GLY A 129 15.45 -17.56 4.08
N GLY A 130 16.57 -16.85 4.23
CA GLY A 130 16.62 -15.59 4.95
C GLY A 130 17.39 -14.53 4.19
N TRP A 131 16.75 -13.38 3.96
CA TRP A 131 17.33 -12.23 3.28
C TRP A 131 17.41 -11.02 4.20
N THR A 132 18.52 -10.31 4.08
CA THR A 132 18.78 -9.04 4.74
C THR A 132 18.91 -7.96 3.67
N LEU A 133 18.16 -6.86 3.82
CA LEU A 133 18.29 -5.71 2.93
C LEU A 133 19.61 -4.98 3.23
N GLN A 134 20.34 -4.63 2.18
CA GLN A 134 21.59 -3.85 2.30
C GLN A 134 21.37 -2.36 2.02
N ASP A 135 20.27 -2.02 1.34
CA ASP A 135 19.84 -0.66 1.06
C ASP A 135 18.32 -0.56 1.04
N ALA A 136 17.81 0.67 0.99
CA ALA A 136 16.39 0.93 0.84
C ALA A 136 15.92 0.45 -0.54
N ILE A 137 14.76 -0.22 -0.57
CA ILE A 137 14.19 -0.77 -1.79
C ILE A 137 12.97 0.03 -2.22
N THR A 138 12.86 0.28 -3.52
CA THR A 138 11.67 0.85 -4.14
C THR A 138 11.16 -0.09 -5.21
N CYS A 139 9.89 -0.46 -5.12
CA CYS A 139 9.18 -1.27 -6.11
C CYS A 139 7.93 -0.52 -6.57
N THR A 140 7.62 -0.55 -7.87
CA THR A 140 6.38 0.04 -8.40
C THR A 140 5.21 -0.95 -8.39
N LYS A 141 5.47 -2.21 -8.00
CA LYS A 141 4.48 -3.26 -7.75
C LYS A 141 4.63 -3.81 -6.31
N SER A 142 4.10 -5.00 -6.06
CA SER A 142 4.07 -5.59 -4.71
C SER A 142 5.41 -6.14 -4.22
N ILE A 143 5.58 -6.12 -2.90
CA ILE A 143 6.57 -6.90 -2.17
C ILE A 143 5.82 -7.90 -1.29
N THR A 144 6.21 -9.16 -1.36
CA THR A 144 5.54 -10.26 -0.66
C THR A 144 6.53 -11.06 0.15
N LEU A 145 6.27 -11.23 1.45
CA LEU A 145 6.94 -12.25 2.28
C LEU A 145 6.03 -13.49 2.36
N ALA A 146 6.38 -14.53 1.62
CA ALA A 146 5.57 -15.75 1.51
C ALA A 146 6.16 -16.95 2.28
N ASN A 147 7.45 -16.94 2.62
CA ASN A 147 8.08 -17.93 3.51
C ASN A 147 9.40 -17.38 4.06
N GLY A 148 9.92 -17.96 5.14
CA GLY A 148 11.27 -17.65 5.62
C GLY A 148 11.40 -16.28 6.28
N THR A 149 12.60 -15.71 6.23
CA THR A 149 12.93 -14.46 6.94
C THR A 149 13.22 -13.31 5.97
N LEU A 150 12.61 -12.16 6.23
CA LEU A 150 13.03 -10.87 5.70
C LEU A 150 13.43 -9.97 6.87
N ASP A 151 14.70 -9.57 6.90
CA ASP A 151 15.22 -8.53 7.79
C ASP A 151 15.46 -7.26 6.98
N THR A 152 14.76 -6.18 7.32
CA THR A 152 14.96 -4.91 6.63
C THR A 152 16.27 -4.24 7.01
N ASN A 153 16.91 -4.64 8.11
CA ASN A 153 18.20 -4.07 8.56
C ASN A 153 18.17 -2.53 8.60
N ASN A 154 17.05 -2.00 9.11
CA ASN A 154 16.76 -0.56 9.19
C ASN A 154 16.58 0.16 7.83
N GLN A 155 16.58 -0.56 6.72
CA GLN A 155 16.38 -0.02 5.39
C GLN A 155 14.90 0.14 5.06
N ASN A 156 14.55 1.27 4.46
CA ASN A 156 13.16 1.57 4.11
C ASN A 156 12.69 0.72 2.92
N ILE A 157 11.40 0.40 2.93
CA ILE A 157 10.71 -0.28 1.83
C ILE A 157 9.64 0.67 1.29
N THR A 158 9.67 0.93 -0.01
CA THR A 158 8.60 1.66 -0.70
C THR A 158 7.98 0.77 -1.77
N CYS A 159 6.70 0.44 -1.63
CA CYS A 159 5.90 -0.26 -2.64
C CYS A 159 4.59 0.49 -2.90
N THR A 160 4.75 1.64 -3.55
CA THR A 160 3.66 2.52 -3.97
C THR A 160 3.62 2.64 -5.49
N THR A 161 2.43 2.68 -6.06
CA THR A 161 2.11 2.97 -7.46
C THR A 161 1.25 4.21 -7.56
N GLY A 162 1.38 4.96 -8.66
CA GLY A 162 0.44 6.03 -9.01
C GLY A 162 -0.82 5.53 -9.74
N GLY A 163 -0.95 4.22 -9.96
CA GLY A 163 -2.03 3.61 -10.76
C GLY A 163 -3.11 2.88 -9.95
N THR A 164 -4.07 2.29 -10.66
CA THR A 164 -5.26 1.59 -10.11
C THR A 164 -5.02 0.15 -9.65
N GLY A 165 -3.76 -0.28 -9.55
CA GLY A 165 -3.41 -1.66 -9.17
C GLY A 165 -3.39 -1.87 -7.66
N PHE A 166 -3.79 -3.07 -7.21
CA PHE A 166 -3.68 -3.52 -5.82
C PHE A 166 -2.24 -3.94 -5.46
N PHE A 167 -1.31 -2.98 -5.48
CA PHE A 167 0.12 -3.22 -5.25
C PHE A 167 0.59 -2.66 -3.92
N GLY A 168 1.20 -3.51 -3.09
CA GLY A 168 1.67 -3.08 -1.78
C GLY A 168 2.53 -4.12 -1.08
N PHE A 169 2.55 -4.06 0.25
CA PHE A 169 3.29 -5.00 1.07
C PHE A 169 2.35 -6.07 1.60
N SER A 170 2.69 -7.35 1.39
CA SER A 170 1.85 -8.46 1.84
C SER A 170 2.62 -9.57 2.51
N SER A 171 1.97 -10.19 3.50
CA SER A 171 2.40 -11.45 4.07
C SER A 171 1.17 -12.28 4.44
N THR A 172 0.79 -13.17 3.53
CA THR A 172 -0.51 -13.87 3.57
C THR A 172 -0.43 -15.38 3.36
N ALA A 173 0.76 -15.97 3.39
CA ALA A 173 0.91 -17.41 3.21
C ALA A 173 0.80 -18.16 4.55
N GLY A 174 0.27 -19.38 4.55
CA GLY A 174 0.25 -20.24 5.74
C GLY A 174 1.63 -20.77 6.18
N ASN A 175 2.71 -20.40 5.49
CA ASN A 175 4.07 -20.81 5.83
C ASN A 175 4.62 -20.04 7.03
N THR A 176 5.65 -20.59 7.68
CA THR A 176 6.42 -19.91 8.73
C THR A 176 7.19 -18.74 8.15
N ARG A 177 6.92 -17.54 8.66
CA ARG A 177 7.47 -16.27 8.16
C ARG A 177 8.01 -15.46 9.34
N VAL A 178 9.12 -14.77 9.11
CA VAL A 178 9.72 -13.83 10.05
C VAL A 178 9.96 -12.52 9.33
N LEU A 179 9.38 -11.43 9.84
CA LEU A 179 9.62 -10.08 9.35
C LEU A 179 10.24 -9.26 10.47
N THR A 180 11.47 -8.79 10.28
CA THR A 180 12.19 -7.94 11.23
C THR A 180 12.39 -6.56 10.64
N LEU A 181 11.90 -5.52 11.34
CA LEU A 181 11.86 -4.17 10.78
C LEU A 181 12.91 -3.20 11.32
N GLY A 182 13.53 -3.46 12.48
CA GLY A 182 14.44 -2.48 13.09
C GLY A 182 13.79 -1.09 13.21
N SER A 183 14.44 -0.06 12.69
CA SER A 183 13.90 1.31 12.55
C SER A 183 13.36 1.65 11.16
N SER A 184 13.18 0.66 10.28
CA SER A 184 12.72 0.90 8.90
C SER A 184 11.33 1.49 8.83
N THR A 185 11.05 2.18 7.72
CA THR A 185 9.70 2.55 7.30
C THR A 185 9.27 1.69 6.12
N ILE A 186 8.11 1.05 6.21
CA ILE A 186 7.41 0.45 5.07
C ILE A 186 6.33 1.42 4.60
N THR A 187 6.51 2.03 3.45
CA THR A 187 5.52 2.86 2.77
C THR A 187 4.87 2.07 1.65
N CYS A 188 3.55 1.89 1.69
CA CYS A 188 2.83 1.05 0.74
C CYS A 188 1.43 1.59 0.44
N ASN A 189 0.87 1.29 -0.73
CA ASN A 189 -0.54 1.62 -0.97
C ASN A 189 -1.52 0.64 -0.33
N TYR A 190 -1.09 -0.61 -0.19
CA TYR A 190 -1.85 -1.69 0.42
C TYR A 190 -0.96 -2.42 1.42
N LEU A 191 -1.53 -2.73 2.58
CA LEU A 191 -0.93 -3.62 3.55
C LEU A 191 -1.85 -4.82 3.71
N VAL A 192 -1.30 -6.03 3.61
CA VAL A 192 -2.10 -7.24 3.83
C VAL A 192 -1.38 -8.20 4.77
N PHE A 193 -1.75 -8.11 6.05
CA PHE A 193 -1.50 -9.12 7.07
C PHE A 193 -2.82 -9.84 7.34
N ASN A 194 -2.96 -11.07 6.85
CA ASN A 194 -4.20 -11.81 7.02
C ASN A 194 -4.31 -12.38 8.44
N GLU A 195 -5.40 -12.08 9.15
CA GLU A 195 -5.67 -12.61 10.50
C GLU A 195 -5.56 -14.14 10.56
N ILE A 196 -6.03 -14.85 9.52
CA ILE A 196 -5.99 -16.32 9.42
C ILE A 196 -4.56 -16.85 9.54
N TYR A 197 -3.60 -16.14 8.95
CA TYR A 197 -2.20 -16.54 8.92
C TYR A 197 -1.33 -15.77 9.90
N ARG A 198 -1.91 -14.96 10.80
CA ARG A 198 -1.13 -14.18 11.77
C ARG A 198 -0.21 -15.07 12.62
N ALA A 199 -0.69 -16.26 12.99
CA ALA A 199 0.01 -17.19 13.87
C ALA A 199 1.31 -17.74 13.26
N THR A 200 1.44 -17.71 11.93
CA THR A 200 2.65 -18.18 11.25
C THR A 200 3.59 -17.05 10.86
N LEU A 201 3.27 -15.80 11.21
CA LEU A 201 4.12 -14.63 11.03
C LEU A 201 4.69 -14.18 12.38
N THR A 202 5.99 -14.34 12.57
CA THR A 202 6.73 -13.63 13.63
C THR A 202 7.03 -12.22 13.13
N PHE A 203 6.37 -11.21 13.72
CA PHE A 203 6.51 -9.81 13.34
C PHE A 203 7.31 -9.02 14.38
N ASN A 204 8.60 -8.87 14.14
CA ASN A 204 9.51 -8.10 15.00
C ASN A 204 9.46 -6.63 14.56
N TYR A 205 8.44 -5.92 15.05
CA TYR A 205 8.13 -4.54 14.66
C TYR A 205 9.14 -3.51 15.20
N ASN A 206 9.89 -3.80 16.27
CA ASN A 206 10.94 -2.94 16.83
C ASN A 206 10.51 -1.46 16.97
N THR A 207 11.26 -0.51 16.40
CA THR A 207 10.92 0.93 16.42
C THR A 207 10.50 1.43 15.03
N SER A 208 9.88 0.55 14.23
CA SER A 208 9.56 0.79 12.83
C SER A 208 8.35 1.70 12.61
N THR A 209 8.12 2.08 11.35
CA THR A 209 6.89 2.73 10.91
C THR A 209 6.26 1.96 9.75
N ILE A 210 4.97 1.66 9.87
CA ILE A 210 4.15 1.24 8.73
C ILE A 210 3.32 2.44 8.28
N ASP A 211 3.52 2.89 7.05
CA ASP A 211 2.84 4.03 6.45
C ASP A 211 2.03 3.58 5.23
N VAL A 212 0.73 3.37 5.46
CA VAL A 212 -0.20 2.98 4.42
C VAL A 212 -0.81 4.22 3.80
N VAL A 213 -0.53 4.43 2.51
CA VAL A 213 -1.00 5.56 1.72
C VAL A 213 -2.00 5.05 0.69
N THR A 214 -3.27 5.01 1.03
CA THR A 214 -4.31 4.41 0.16
C THR A 214 -4.69 5.36 -0.98
N PRO A 215 -4.75 4.88 -2.24
CA PRO A 215 -5.56 5.51 -3.28
C PRO A 215 -6.96 4.88 -3.40
N ALA A 216 -7.15 3.59 -3.10
CA ALA A 216 -8.47 2.95 -3.06
C ALA A 216 -8.42 1.58 -2.35
N THR A 217 -9.10 1.44 -1.20
CA THR A 217 -9.45 0.18 -0.48
C THR A 217 -8.43 -0.58 0.37
N THR A 218 -8.89 -0.90 1.59
CA THR A 218 -8.48 -1.91 2.60
C THR A 218 -6.99 -2.16 2.81
N ALA A 219 -6.41 -1.48 3.82
CA ALA A 219 -5.28 -2.03 4.57
C ALA A 219 -5.79 -3.08 5.56
N ASN A 220 -5.37 -4.34 5.43
CA ASN A 220 -5.66 -5.37 6.41
C ASN A 220 -4.49 -5.49 7.38
N VAL A 221 -4.67 -4.95 8.58
CA VAL A 221 -3.64 -4.89 9.63
C VAL A 221 -3.53 -6.19 10.47
N GLY A 222 -4.38 -7.18 10.23
CA GLY A 222 -4.28 -8.55 10.77
C GLY A 222 -4.37 -8.70 12.28
N GLY A 223 -4.83 -7.68 13.00
CA GLY A 223 -4.75 -7.62 14.47
C GLY A 223 -3.31 -7.65 15.01
N MET A 224 -2.32 -7.20 14.23
CA MET A 224 -0.91 -7.22 14.62
C MET A 224 -0.58 -6.10 15.63
N THR A 225 0.60 -6.21 16.25
CA THR A 225 1.18 -5.11 17.05
C THR A 225 2.19 -4.32 16.23
N PHE A 226 2.08 -3.00 16.25
CA PHE A 226 2.93 -2.06 15.52
C PHE A 226 3.65 -1.12 16.50
N TYR A 227 4.79 -0.57 16.07
CA TYR A 227 5.40 0.58 16.76
C TYR A 227 4.70 1.87 16.38
N ASN A 228 4.96 2.37 15.17
CA ASN A 228 4.17 3.44 14.56
C ASN A 228 3.28 2.89 13.43
N LEU A 229 2.04 3.35 13.36
CA LEU A 229 1.12 3.06 12.26
C LEU A 229 0.53 4.36 11.72
N LYS A 230 0.65 4.57 10.40
CA LYS A 230 0.02 5.67 9.68
C LYS A 230 -0.94 5.10 8.64
N LEU A 231 -2.19 5.56 8.67
CA LEU A 231 -3.24 5.23 7.72
C LEU A 231 -3.70 6.53 7.07
N ARG A 232 -3.33 6.76 5.80
CA ARG A 232 -3.53 8.06 5.15
C ARG A 232 -3.99 7.91 3.72
N ILE A 233 -4.70 8.91 3.20
CA ILE A 233 -5.06 8.97 1.77
C ILE A 233 -3.99 9.74 1.00
N GLY A 234 -3.58 9.22 -0.15
CA GLY A 234 -2.57 9.82 -1.03
C GLY A 234 -3.09 10.82 -2.08
N GLY A 235 -4.38 11.18 -2.06
CA GLY A 235 -5.00 12.03 -3.09
C GLY A 235 -6.52 12.18 -2.95
N THR A 236 -7.17 12.63 -4.02
CA THR A 236 -8.59 13.01 -4.07
C THR A 236 -9.52 11.84 -4.42
N ASN A 237 -9.39 10.71 -3.74
CA ASN A 237 -10.18 9.50 -4.04
C ASN A 237 -11.40 9.39 -3.12
N PHE A 238 -12.60 9.43 -3.69
CA PHE A 238 -13.84 9.19 -2.95
C PHE A 238 -13.94 7.75 -2.46
N GLY A 239 -14.53 7.56 -1.27
CA GLY A 239 -14.77 6.23 -0.72
C GLY A 239 -13.51 5.48 -0.28
N SER A 240 -12.41 6.19 -0.04
CA SER A 240 -11.21 5.59 0.52
C SER A 240 -11.50 5.02 1.92
N ASP A 241 -11.24 3.73 2.09
CA ASP A 241 -11.46 3.03 3.35
C ASP A 241 -10.29 2.14 3.77
N VAL A 242 -10.19 1.92 5.07
CA VAL A 242 -9.31 0.93 5.70
C VAL A 242 -10.18 -0.01 6.53
N ALA A 243 -10.17 -1.30 6.20
CA ALA A 243 -10.85 -2.33 6.97
C ALA A 243 -9.92 -2.93 8.03
N ILE A 244 -10.26 -2.72 9.29
CA ILE A 244 -9.55 -3.30 10.42
C ILE A 244 -10.04 -4.73 10.62
N SER A 245 -9.13 -5.69 10.56
CA SER A 245 -9.35 -7.07 10.99
C SER A 245 -8.63 -7.34 12.31
N GLY A 246 -9.13 -8.30 13.08
CA GLY A 246 -8.66 -8.56 14.44
C GLY A 246 -8.71 -7.30 15.33
N ASN A 247 -7.81 -7.23 16.32
CA ASN A 247 -7.71 -6.10 17.25
C ASN A 247 -6.25 -5.63 17.32
N PRO A 248 -5.82 -4.66 16.50
CA PRO A 248 -4.43 -4.22 16.47
C PRO A 248 -4.02 -3.44 17.73
N THR A 249 -2.72 -3.47 18.03
CA THR A 249 -2.10 -2.66 19.09
C THR A 249 -1.01 -1.78 18.50
N ILE A 250 -0.97 -0.50 18.88
CA ILE A 250 0.04 0.47 18.49
C ILE A 250 0.76 0.91 19.76
N THR A 251 2.05 0.60 19.82
CA THR A 251 2.87 0.81 21.03
C THR A 251 3.45 2.22 21.12
N ASN A 252 3.60 2.91 19.99
CA ASN A 252 3.97 4.32 19.92
C ASN A 252 2.86 5.11 19.21
N ASP A 253 3.12 5.70 18.03
CA ASP A 253 2.21 6.69 17.44
C ASP A 253 1.26 6.08 16.42
N LEU A 254 -0.03 6.41 16.55
CA LEU A 254 -1.07 6.16 15.56
C LEU A 254 -1.44 7.47 14.85
N THR A 255 -1.34 7.50 13.52
CA THR A 255 -1.84 8.61 12.70
C THR A 255 -2.90 8.09 11.74
N ILE A 256 -4.08 8.71 11.73
CA ILE A 256 -5.16 8.43 10.77
C ILE A 256 -5.57 9.74 10.14
N THR A 257 -5.42 9.86 8.81
CA THR A 257 -5.60 11.15 8.14
C THR A 257 -6.23 11.00 6.76
N GLY A 258 -7.43 11.56 6.59
CA GLY A 258 -7.98 11.82 5.26
C GLY A 258 -7.22 12.93 4.55
N TYR A 259 -7.46 13.09 3.24
CA TYR A 259 -6.75 14.09 2.44
C TYR A 259 -7.19 15.52 2.81
N ASP A 260 -8.50 15.76 2.85
CA ASP A 260 -9.12 17.00 3.31
C ASP A 260 -10.54 16.73 3.85
N THR A 261 -11.31 17.79 4.11
CA THR A 261 -12.68 17.67 4.62
C THR A 261 -13.65 16.97 3.66
N GLN A 262 -13.36 16.96 2.36
CA GLN A 262 -14.16 16.33 1.30
C GLN A 262 -13.72 14.88 1.06
N TYR A 263 -12.42 14.62 1.02
CA TYR A 263 -11.80 13.32 0.75
C TYR A 263 -11.34 12.68 2.07
N ARG A 264 -12.33 12.22 2.82
CA ARG A 264 -12.17 11.66 4.18
C ARG A 264 -11.78 10.19 4.13
N LEU A 265 -11.08 9.73 5.17
CA LEU A 265 -10.71 8.31 5.33
C LEU A 265 -11.69 7.59 6.25
N LEU A 266 -12.39 6.58 5.73
CA LEU A 266 -13.21 5.69 6.54
C LEU A 266 -12.36 4.56 7.14
N VAL A 267 -12.25 4.53 8.46
CA VAL A 267 -11.69 3.39 9.21
C VAL A 267 -12.83 2.57 9.77
N ARG A 268 -12.96 1.33 9.33
CA ARG A 268 -14.10 0.49 9.66
C ARG A 268 -13.70 -0.91 10.08
N SER A 269 -14.57 -1.60 10.81
CA SER A 269 -14.46 -3.05 10.93
C SER A 269 -14.52 -3.74 9.56
N ASP A 270 -13.80 -4.86 9.44
CA ASP A 270 -13.90 -5.80 8.34
C ASP A 270 -15.21 -6.59 8.35
N VAL A 271 -15.92 -6.64 9.50
CA VAL A 271 -17.21 -7.30 9.67
C VAL A 271 -18.23 -6.28 10.19
N LEU A 272 -19.21 -5.94 9.35
CA LEU A 272 -20.26 -4.96 9.68
C LEU A 272 -21.01 -5.36 10.97
N GLY A 273 -21.20 -4.40 11.88
CA GLY A 273 -21.88 -4.61 13.16
C GLY A 273 -21.04 -5.35 14.21
N THR A 274 -19.80 -5.71 13.89
CA THR A 274 -18.85 -6.31 14.85
C THR A 274 -17.74 -5.31 15.14
N GLN A 275 -17.70 -4.81 16.37
CA GLN A 275 -16.67 -3.87 16.79
C GLN A 275 -15.26 -4.48 16.75
N ARG A 276 -14.29 -3.74 16.22
CA ARG A 276 -12.85 -4.01 16.36
C ARG A 276 -12.20 -3.01 17.28
N THR A 277 -11.29 -3.47 18.13
CA THR A 277 -10.55 -2.60 19.05
C THR A 277 -9.20 -2.24 18.46
N ILE A 278 -8.91 -0.95 18.35
CA ILE A 278 -7.58 -0.43 18.08
C ILE A 278 -7.03 0.09 19.41
N THR A 279 -5.98 -0.54 19.94
CA THR A 279 -5.34 -0.12 21.19
C THR A 279 -4.15 0.77 20.88
N ALA A 280 -4.15 2.03 21.29
CA ALA A 280 -3.05 2.97 21.09
C ALA A 280 -2.50 3.46 22.44
N ASN A 281 -1.19 3.33 22.65
CA ASN A 281 -0.57 3.52 23.97
C ASN A 281 0.17 4.85 24.16
N ASN A 282 0.44 5.60 23.09
CA ASN A 282 1.10 6.90 23.18
C ASN A 282 0.25 8.02 22.55
N ILE A 283 0.52 8.39 21.30
CA ILE A 283 -0.16 9.49 20.61
C ILE A 283 -1.13 8.91 19.57
N VAL A 284 -2.31 9.52 19.51
CA VAL A 284 -3.30 9.32 18.44
C VAL A 284 -3.55 10.67 17.78
N SER A 285 -3.25 10.76 16.48
CA SER A 285 -3.48 11.95 15.65
C SER A 285 -4.54 11.65 14.60
N LEU A 286 -5.71 12.27 14.72
CA LEU A 286 -6.86 12.05 13.84
C LEU A 286 -7.26 13.35 13.13
N THR A 287 -7.36 13.29 11.79
CA THR A 287 -7.79 14.44 10.99
C THR A 287 -8.60 13.95 9.79
N ASN A 288 -9.76 14.55 9.53
CA ASN A 288 -10.59 14.26 8.34
C ASN A 288 -10.88 12.76 8.16
N THR A 289 -11.30 12.09 9.24
CA THR A 289 -11.50 10.63 9.25
C THR A 289 -12.86 10.27 9.81
N ASP A 290 -13.43 9.21 9.27
CA ASP A 290 -14.70 8.63 9.68
C ASP A 290 -14.46 7.26 10.30
N PHE A 291 -15.26 6.89 11.30
CA PHE A 291 -15.19 5.59 11.94
C PHE A 291 -16.50 4.80 11.81
N ARG A 292 -16.41 3.47 11.71
CA ARG A 292 -17.56 2.57 11.84
C ARG A 292 -17.18 1.28 12.53
N ASP A 293 -17.95 0.88 13.54
CA ASP A 293 -17.71 -0.35 14.30
C ASP A 293 -16.28 -0.42 14.89
N ILE A 294 -15.75 0.70 15.40
CA ILE A 294 -14.41 0.76 16.01
C ILE A 294 -14.47 1.16 17.49
N ILE A 295 -13.68 0.48 18.31
CA ILE A 295 -13.36 0.88 19.68
C ILE A 295 -11.95 1.51 19.66
N GLY A 296 -11.88 2.80 19.99
CA GLY A 296 -10.62 3.45 20.35
C GLY A 296 -10.26 3.12 21.79
N ALA A 297 -9.12 2.46 22.02
CA ALA A 297 -8.69 2.02 23.34
C ALA A 297 -7.20 2.34 23.60
N GLY A 298 -6.73 1.98 24.80
CA GLY A 298 -5.36 2.22 25.25
C GLY A 298 -5.23 3.49 26.10
N ALA A 299 -3.99 3.90 26.36
CA ALA A 299 -3.69 5.07 27.18
C ALA A 299 -3.81 6.40 26.41
N ALA A 300 -3.78 6.36 25.06
CA ALA A 300 -3.87 7.53 24.23
C ALA A 300 -5.29 8.15 24.25
N THR A 301 -5.36 9.47 24.05
CA THR A 301 -6.64 10.16 23.87
C THR A 301 -7.07 10.12 22.40
N TRP A 302 -8.28 9.61 22.15
CA TRP A 302 -8.85 9.47 20.81
C TRP A 302 -9.71 10.68 20.44
N THR A 303 -9.05 11.81 20.19
CA THR A 303 -9.67 13.08 19.76
C THR A 303 -8.97 13.62 18.52
N GLY A 304 -9.65 14.46 17.74
CA GLY A 304 -9.05 15.08 16.57
C GLY A 304 -9.96 16.10 15.90
N THR A 305 -9.64 16.45 14.65
CA THR A 305 -10.39 17.45 13.87
C THR A 305 -11.18 16.79 12.76
N SER A 306 -12.47 17.15 12.64
CA SER A 306 -13.36 16.63 11.60
C SER A 306 -13.43 15.10 11.63
N ILE A 307 -14.02 14.57 12.70
CA ILE A 307 -14.13 13.15 13.01
C ILE A 307 -15.59 12.71 12.85
N GLY A 308 -15.86 11.84 11.88
CA GLY A 308 -17.22 11.38 11.59
C GLY A 308 -17.57 10.05 12.26
N ASP A 309 -18.85 9.90 12.57
CA ASP A 309 -19.41 8.72 13.24
C ASP A 309 -20.44 8.04 12.32
N HIS A 310 -20.07 6.90 11.74
CA HIS A 310 -20.99 6.05 10.96
C HIS A 310 -21.71 5.00 11.82
N GLY A 311 -21.64 5.12 13.15
CA GLY A 311 -22.27 4.21 14.10
C GLY A 311 -21.38 3.05 14.53
N GLY A 312 -21.76 2.45 15.67
CA GLY A 312 -21.05 1.32 16.25
C GLY A 312 -19.70 1.69 16.86
N ASN A 313 -19.39 2.97 17.07
CA ASN A 313 -18.11 3.40 17.62
C ASN A 313 -18.16 3.60 19.14
N SER A 314 -17.03 3.39 19.82
CA SER A 314 -16.87 3.77 21.23
C SER A 314 -15.42 4.13 21.56
N GLY A 315 -15.20 4.89 22.64
CA GLY A 315 -13.85 5.35 23.03
C GLY A 315 -13.22 6.39 22.10
N ILE A 316 -13.94 6.86 21.09
CA ILE A 316 -13.51 7.90 20.14
C ILE A 316 -14.39 9.14 20.35
N THR A 317 -13.77 10.31 20.50
CA THR A 317 -14.49 11.58 20.56
C THR A 317 -14.72 12.10 19.15
N THR A 318 -15.96 12.00 18.67
CA THR A 318 -16.36 12.45 17.34
C THR A 318 -16.68 13.94 17.32
N THR A 319 -16.73 14.54 16.13
CA THR A 319 -17.15 15.94 15.98
C THR A 319 -18.62 16.08 16.37
N THR A 320 -18.95 17.12 17.13
CA THR A 320 -20.32 17.38 17.56
C THR A 320 -21.27 17.47 16.36
N PRO A 321 -22.38 16.72 16.33
CA PRO A 321 -23.35 16.79 15.25
C PRO A 321 -23.89 18.21 15.05
N VAL A 322 -24.09 18.60 13.80
CA VAL A 322 -24.72 19.87 13.42
C VAL A 322 -25.90 19.66 12.48
N THR A 323 -26.70 20.71 12.32
CA THR A 323 -27.73 20.81 11.29
C THR A 323 -27.24 21.73 10.18
N ARG A 324 -27.42 21.29 8.92
CA ARG A 324 -27.06 22.04 7.71
C ARG A 324 -28.26 22.13 6.78
N TYR A 325 -28.45 23.30 6.21
CA TYR A 325 -29.55 23.58 5.27
C TYR A 325 -28.98 23.74 3.87
N TRP A 326 -29.54 23.01 2.91
CA TRP A 326 -29.17 23.19 1.51
C TRP A 326 -29.71 24.53 0.99
N VAL A 327 -28.84 25.34 0.38
CA VAL A 327 -29.20 26.64 -0.24
C VAL A 327 -28.61 26.78 -1.66
N GLY A 328 -28.06 25.70 -2.21
CA GLY A 328 -27.34 25.71 -3.49
C GLY A 328 -28.22 25.82 -4.73
N GLN A 329 -29.54 25.57 -4.63
CA GLN A 329 -30.45 25.55 -5.79
C GLN A 329 -30.01 24.53 -6.88
N GLY A 330 -29.23 23.51 -6.47
CA GLY A 330 -28.51 22.58 -7.33
C GLY A 330 -27.00 22.65 -7.09
N GLY A 331 -26.22 21.82 -7.76
CA GLY A 331 -24.75 21.80 -7.62
C GLY A 331 -24.23 20.66 -6.74
N SER A 332 -22.96 20.72 -6.37
CA SER A 332 -22.28 19.63 -5.66
C SER A 332 -22.50 19.68 -4.14
N TRP A 333 -22.62 18.50 -3.53
CA TRP A 333 -22.72 18.31 -2.08
C TRP A 333 -21.53 18.89 -1.32
N ALA A 334 -20.33 18.75 -1.91
CA ALA A 334 -19.08 19.20 -1.31
C ALA A 334 -18.82 20.70 -1.48
N ASP A 335 -19.59 21.38 -2.34
CA ASP A 335 -19.40 22.79 -2.60
C ASP A 335 -19.88 23.65 -1.42
N ASN A 336 -19.62 24.95 -1.52
CA ASN A 336 -20.08 25.94 -0.57
C ASN A 336 -21.59 26.25 -0.76
N THR A 337 -22.45 25.24 -0.64
CA THR A 337 -23.89 25.26 -0.90
C THR A 337 -24.75 25.09 0.36
N TRP A 338 -24.10 25.07 1.53
CA TRP A 338 -24.74 24.84 2.82
C TRP A 338 -24.81 26.11 3.67
N ALA A 339 -25.88 26.21 4.47
CA ALA A 339 -26.11 27.26 5.44
C ALA A 339 -26.36 26.69 6.86
N THR A 340 -26.18 27.54 7.88
CA THR A 340 -26.49 27.20 9.28
C THR A 340 -27.98 27.36 9.63
N THR A 341 -28.76 28.00 8.75
CA THR A 341 -30.19 28.26 8.91
C THR A 341 -30.90 28.15 7.56
N SER A 342 -32.20 27.82 7.58
CA SER A 342 -33.06 27.81 6.38
C SER A 342 -32.99 29.15 5.63
N GLY A 343 -32.74 29.09 4.32
CA GLY A 343 -32.62 30.27 3.44
C GLY A 343 -31.47 31.23 3.78
N GLY A 344 -30.55 30.82 4.65
CA GLY A 344 -29.38 31.62 5.03
C GLY A 344 -28.34 31.75 3.91
N ALA A 345 -27.30 32.54 4.17
CA ALA A 345 -26.17 32.65 3.25
C ALA A 345 -25.41 31.32 3.15
N ALA A 346 -25.01 30.95 1.93
CA ALA A 346 -24.12 29.82 1.70
C ALA A 346 -22.72 30.14 2.26
N GLY A 347 -22.03 29.14 2.83
CA GLY A 347 -20.80 29.40 3.59
C GLY A 347 -20.47 28.34 4.65
N ALA A 348 -21.45 27.56 5.05
CA ALA A 348 -21.28 26.55 6.09
C ALA A 348 -20.57 25.31 5.54
N SER A 349 -19.95 24.55 6.44
CA SER A 349 -19.39 23.23 6.08
C SER A 349 -20.50 22.30 5.57
N MET A 350 -20.13 21.40 4.65
CA MET A 350 -21.02 20.27 4.34
C MET A 350 -21.29 19.44 5.61
N PRO A 351 -22.48 18.83 5.72
CA PRO A 351 -22.76 17.84 6.75
C PRO A 351 -21.86 16.59 6.59
N ILE A 352 -21.53 15.96 7.71
CA ILE A 352 -20.80 14.68 7.81
C ILE A 352 -21.68 13.58 8.43
N ALA A 353 -21.14 12.37 8.61
CA ALA A 353 -21.87 11.14 8.89
C ALA A 353 -22.90 11.15 10.03
N GLN A 354 -22.74 12.01 11.03
CA GLN A 354 -23.65 12.16 12.18
C GLN A 354 -24.60 13.38 12.07
N ASP A 355 -24.39 14.24 11.08
CA ASP A 355 -25.12 15.50 10.94
C ASP A 355 -26.53 15.30 10.36
N THR A 356 -27.34 16.34 10.51
CA THR A 356 -28.65 16.44 9.84
C THR A 356 -28.55 17.39 8.66
N ALA A 357 -28.87 16.90 7.46
CA ALA A 357 -29.04 17.71 6.26
C ALA A 357 -30.52 17.98 6.01
N ILE A 358 -30.90 19.25 5.94
CA ILE A 358 -32.29 19.70 5.73
C ILE A 358 -32.42 20.30 4.33
N PHE A 359 -33.48 19.85 3.65
CA PHE A 359 -33.94 20.36 2.37
C PHE A 359 -35.38 20.85 2.55
N ASP A 360 -35.57 22.15 2.41
CA ASP A 360 -36.85 22.82 2.67
C ASP A 360 -37.26 23.74 1.52
N ALA A 361 -38.30 24.55 1.73
CA ALA A 361 -38.85 25.44 0.72
C ALA A 361 -37.86 26.50 0.21
N ASN A 362 -36.78 26.77 0.96
CA ASN A 362 -35.72 27.72 0.57
C ASN A 362 -34.53 27.03 -0.12
N SER A 363 -34.54 25.71 -0.24
CA SER A 363 -33.44 24.93 -0.82
C SER A 363 -33.38 25.00 -2.35
N PHE A 364 -34.52 25.23 -3.00
CA PHE A 364 -34.68 25.21 -4.46
C PHE A 364 -35.64 26.32 -4.89
N ASN A 365 -35.35 26.96 -6.01
CA ASN A 365 -36.19 28.03 -6.56
C ASN A 365 -36.82 27.68 -7.91
N ALA A 366 -36.50 26.52 -8.48
CA ALA A 366 -37.07 26.05 -9.73
C ALA A 366 -37.14 24.52 -9.78
N ALA A 367 -38.08 24.00 -10.57
CA ALA A 367 -38.21 22.57 -10.79
C ALA A 367 -37.02 21.99 -11.57
N GLY A 368 -36.65 20.74 -11.27
CA GLY A 368 -35.59 20.02 -12.00
C GLY A 368 -34.15 20.32 -11.56
N GLN A 369 -33.97 21.11 -10.50
CA GLN A 369 -32.66 21.34 -9.90
C GLN A 369 -32.08 20.05 -9.31
N THR A 370 -30.79 19.81 -9.53
CA THR A 370 -30.13 18.54 -9.16
C THR A 370 -29.00 18.78 -8.18
N ILE A 371 -28.99 18.01 -7.10
CA ILE A 371 -27.88 17.88 -6.17
C ILE A 371 -26.98 16.75 -6.66
N THR A 372 -25.69 17.04 -6.82
CA THR A 372 -24.67 16.06 -7.15
C THR A 372 -23.93 15.65 -5.88
N VAL A 373 -24.14 14.43 -5.41
CA VAL A 373 -23.37 13.85 -4.32
C VAL A 373 -22.09 13.24 -4.87
N ASN A 374 -20.99 13.90 -4.54
CA ASN A 374 -19.62 13.54 -4.88
C ASN A 374 -18.79 13.44 -3.58
N VAL A 375 -19.32 12.82 -2.53
CA VAL A 375 -18.61 12.51 -1.28
C VAL A 375 -19.20 11.24 -0.66
N VAL A 376 -18.51 10.68 0.32
CA VAL A 376 -19.01 9.58 1.15
C VAL A 376 -19.29 10.10 2.56
N GLY A 377 -20.25 9.50 3.26
CA GLY A 377 -20.60 9.91 4.62
C GLY A 377 -21.34 11.24 4.69
N VAL A 378 -22.30 11.45 3.77
CA VAL A 378 -22.99 12.73 3.54
C VAL A 378 -23.76 13.30 4.73
N ALA A 379 -24.46 12.47 5.49
CA ALA A 379 -25.26 12.87 6.66
C ALA A 379 -25.79 11.63 7.37
N GLY A 380 -26.08 11.74 8.66
CA GLY A 380 -26.80 10.73 9.41
C GLY A 380 -28.31 10.79 9.15
N ILE A 381 -28.82 11.99 8.91
CA ILE A 381 -30.24 12.25 8.62
C ILE A 381 -30.35 13.14 7.38
N LEU A 382 -31.18 12.71 6.43
CA LEU A 382 -31.62 13.53 5.30
C LEU A 382 -33.10 13.87 5.47
N ASP A 383 -33.41 15.14 5.73
CA ASP A 383 -34.78 15.63 5.93
C ASP A 383 -35.28 16.38 4.68
N PHE A 384 -36.26 15.80 4.01
CA PHE A 384 -36.96 16.37 2.86
C PHE A 384 -38.42 16.74 3.16
N THR A 385 -38.83 16.73 4.43
CA THR A 385 -40.25 16.86 4.84
C THR A 385 -40.92 18.12 4.29
N ASN A 386 -40.17 19.21 4.14
CA ASN A 386 -40.67 20.50 3.67
C ASN A 386 -40.09 20.91 2.30
N VAL A 387 -39.54 19.95 1.53
CA VAL A 387 -38.92 20.26 0.24
C VAL A 387 -39.97 20.66 -0.79
N THR A 388 -39.64 21.66 -1.61
CA THR A 388 -40.45 22.11 -2.75
C THR A 388 -39.69 21.88 -4.06
N ASN A 389 -40.37 22.07 -5.21
CA ASN A 389 -39.78 22.06 -6.55
C ASN A 389 -39.20 20.71 -7.04
N ASN A 390 -39.48 19.59 -6.37
CA ASN A 390 -39.15 18.23 -6.80
C ASN A 390 -37.70 18.08 -7.33
N PRO A 391 -36.68 18.36 -6.49
CA PRO A 391 -35.29 18.25 -6.89
C PRO A 391 -34.88 16.79 -7.16
N ALA A 392 -33.80 16.61 -7.92
CA ALA A 392 -33.14 15.32 -8.10
C ALA A 392 -31.87 15.24 -7.25
N ILE A 393 -31.51 14.03 -6.81
CA ILE A 393 -30.21 13.74 -6.20
C ILE A 393 -29.52 12.68 -7.06
N THR A 394 -28.33 13.01 -7.54
CA THR A 394 -27.46 12.08 -8.28
C THR A 394 -26.27 11.71 -7.42
N TRP A 395 -25.87 10.44 -7.47
CA TRP A 395 -24.72 9.92 -6.74
C TRP A 395 -23.64 9.54 -7.74
N PHE A 396 -22.44 10.09 -7.58
CA PHE A 396 -21.26 9.61 -8.30
C PHE A 396 -20.54 8.60 -7.39
N PHE A 397 -20.51 7.34 -7.83
CA PHE A 397 -19.66 6.29 -7.26
C PHE A 397 -18.65 5.84 -8.31
#